data_AF-A0A849TGU5-F1
#
_entry.id   AF-A0A849TGU5-F1
#
_cell.length_a   1.000
_cell.length_b   1.000
_cell.length_c   1.000
_cell.angle_alpha   90.00
_cell.angle_beta   90.00
_cell.angle_gamma   90.00
#
_symmetry.space_group_name_H-M   'P 1'
#
loop_
_entity.id
_entity.type
_entity.pdbx_description
1 polymer ?
#
loop_
_entity_poly.entity_id
_entity_poly.type
_entity_poly.pdbx_seq_one_letter_code
_entity_poly.pdbx_strand_id
1 'polypeptide(L)'
;MVIHYFFASGGLNQGASPKEYVLQGLSGCTGMDIVYYLKKHKQELLSFEISTEADLTNTTPKYFAEVRVHFNFLGDKLDPEIVKSSVIKSMTKYCGVSYMISRVCPVKYKIELNGVALAEGQAKFD
;
A
#
# COMPACT_ATOMS: atom_id res chain seq x y z
N MET A 1 5.26 -6.81 5.39
CA MET A 1 4.65 -7.51 4.23
C MET A 1 4.26 -8.89 4.69
N VAL A 2 2.98 -9.24 4.66
CA VAL A 2 2.49 -10.55 5.09
C VAL A 2 1.41 -11.02 4.14
N ILE A 3 1.68 -12.08 3.37
CA ILE A 3 0.60 -12.84 2.73
C ILE A 3 0.21 -13.95 3.69
N HIS A 4 -1.06 -14.00 4.10
CA HIS A 4 -1.59 -15.07 4.95
C HIS A 4 -1.79 -16.35 4.14
N TYR A 5 -0.71 -16.85 3.52
CA TYR A 5 -0.70 -18.12 2.80
C TYR A 5 0.74 -18.57 2.53
N PHE A 6 1.22 -19.55 3.28
CA PHE A 6 2.57 -20.11 3.13
C PHE A 6 2.48 -21.38 2.27
N PHE A 7 2.75 -21.27 0.97
CA PHE A 7 2.95 -22.45 0.11
C PHE A 7 4.37 -22.41 -0.45
N ALA A 8 5.27 -23.13 0.22
CA ALA A 8 6.58 -23.49 -0.31
C ALA A 8 6.36 -24.33 -1.58
N SER A 9 6.50 -23.69 -2.74
CA SER A 9 6.23 -24.29 -4.06
C SER A 9 7.51 -24.89 -4.63
N GLY A 10 8.07 -25.91 -3.96
CA GLY A 10 9.29 -26.61 -4.39
C GLY A 10 10.58 -25.78 -4.43
N GLY A 11 10.53 -24.48 -4.10
CA GLY A 11 11.68 -23.59 -4.00
C GLY A 11 12.26 -23.50 -2.59
N LEU A 12 13.48 -22.98 -2.48
CA LEU A 12 14.21 -22.85 -1.22
C LEU A 12 13.77 -21.64 -0.35
N ASN A 13 12.69 -20.94 -0.74
CA ASN A 13 12.22 -19.70 -0.10
C ASN A 13 13.32 -18.64 0.10
N GLN A 14 14.25 -18.54 -0.85
CA GLN A 14 15.37 -17.58 -0.81
C GLN A 14 15.04 -16.20 -1.40
N GLY A 15 13.78 -16.00 -1.82
CA GLY A 15 13.31 -14.73 -2.39
C GLY A 15 11.80 -14.61 -2.27
N ALA A 16 11.29 -13.43 -2.58
CA ALA A 16 9.86 -13.17 -2.58
C ALA A 16 9.15 -14.02 -3.65
N SER A 17 8.00 -14.57 -3.29
CA SER A 17 7.11 -15.22 -4.24
C SER A 17 6.56 -14.21 -5.26
N PRO A 18 6.06 -14.65 -6.44
CA PRO A 18 5.47 -13.75 -7.41
C PRO A 18 4.35 -12.87 -6.86
N LYS A 19 3.53 -13.38 -5.92
CA LYS A 19 2.45 -12.59 -5.29
C LYS A 19 3.00 -11.55 -4.33
N GLU A 20 4.04 -11.87 -3.58
CA GLU A 20 4.74 -10.90 -2.73
C GLU A 20 5.39 -9.80 -3.58
N TYR A 21 5.99 -10.15 -4.72
CA TYR A 21 6.51 -9.15 -5.67
C TYR A 21 5.42 -8.22 -6.20
N VAL A 22 4.20 -8.71 -6.47
CA VAL A 22 3.08 -7.84 -6.86
C VAL A 22 2.72 -6.86 -5.73
N LEU A 23 2.68 -7.31 -4.47
CA LEU A 23 2.44 -6.43 -3.32
C LEU A 23 3.58 -5.43 -3.10
N GLN A 24 4.83 -5.82 -3.34
CA GLN A 24 5.97 -4.90 -3.34
C GLN A 24 5.85 -3.86 -4.45
N GLY A 25 5.40 -4.27 -5.65
CA GLY A 25 5.11 -3.36 -6.76
C GLY A 25 4.03 -2.35 -6.41
N LEU A 26 2.98 -2.77 -5.70
CA LEU A 26 1.96 -1.87 -5.17
C LEU A 26 2.57 -0.85 -4.20
N SER A 27 3.30 -1.33 -3.18
CA SER A 27 3.95 -0.47 -2.18
C SER A 27 4.92 0.53 -2.84
N GLY A 28 5.74 0.07 -3.80
CA GLY A 28 6.69 0.89 -4.52
C GLY A 28 6.01 1.97 -5.37
N CYS A 29 4.99 1.59 -6.15
CA CYS A 29 4.22 2.52 -6.98
C CYS A 29 3.60 3.65 -6.15
N THR A 30 2.83 3.30 -5.11
CA THR A 30 2.20 4.32 -4.26
C THR A 30 3.22 5.10 -3.43
N GLY A 31 4.32 4.48 -3.02
CA GLY A 31 5.35 5.13 -2.23
C GLY A 31 6.06 6.23 -3.01
N MET A 32 6.38 5.98 -4.28
CA MET A 32 6.98 6.97 -5.18
C MET A 32 6.06 8.19 -5.35
N ASP A 33 4.76 7.97 -5.57
CA ASP A 33 3.77 9.04 -5.72
C ASP A 33 3.66 9.92 -4.46
N ILE A 34 3.59 9.28 -3.30
CA ILE A 34 3.46 9.95 -1.99
C ILE A 34 4.71 10.77 -1.67
N VAL A 35 5.91 10.18 -1.80
CA VAL A 35 7.17 10.89 -1.52
C VAL A 35 7.34 12.08 -2.47
N TYR A 36 7.01 11.90 -3.75
CA TYR A 36 7.03 12.99 -4.72
C TYR A 36 6.06 14.13 -4.33
N TYR A 37 4.83 13.78 -3.94
CA TYR A 37 3.83 14.75 -3.51
C TYR A 37 4.25 15.52 -2.26
N LEU A 38 4.71 14.83 -1.22
CA LEU A 38 5.18 15.43 0.03
C LEU A 38 6.36 16.38 -0.21
N LYS A 39 7.31 15.97 -1.05
CA LYS A 39 8.45 16.82 -1.45
C LYS A 39 7.98 18.08 -2.19
N LYS A 40 7.01 17.97 -3.11
CA LYS A 40 6.42 19.12 -3.81
C LYS A 40 5.77 20.12 -2.84
N HIS A 41 5.19 19.63 -1.75
CA HIS A 41 4.57 20.42 -0.70
C HIS A 41 5.52 20.79 0.45
N LYS A 42 6.84 20.61 0.26
CA LYS A 42 7.90 20.96 1.23
C LYS A 42 7.69 20.33 2.61
N GLN A 43 7.19 19.09 2.63
CA GLN A 43 7.01 18.30 3.84
C GLN A 43 8.30 17.54 4.16
N GLU A 44 8.84 17.74 5.36
CA GLU A 44 10.07 17.07 5.82
C GLU A 44 9.73 15.75 6.51
N LEU A 45 10.07 14.66 5.83
CA LEU A 45 9.82 13.29 6.26
C LEU A 45 11.02 12.75 7.05
N LEU A 46 10.79 12.25 8.27
CA LEU A 46 11.82 11.53 9.04
C LEU A 46 11.84 10.04 8.69
N SER A 47 10.67 9.42 8.65
CA SER A 47 10.49 8.04 8.20
C SER A 47 9.16 7.86 7.49
N PHE A 48 9.15 7.00 6.48
CA PHE A 48 7.94 6.57 5.79
C PHE A 48 8.02 5.08 5.51
N GLU A 49 7.06 4.33 6.03
CA GLU A 49 6.97 2.89 5.85
C GLU A 49 5.62 2.51 5.26
N ILE A 50 5.65 1.51 4.38
CA ILE A 50 4.45 0.95 3.76
C ILE A 50 4.45 -0.55 4.02
N SER A 51 3.43 -1.02 4.73
CA SER A 51 3.19 -2.45 4.93
C SER A 51 1.98 -2.89 4.12
N THR A 52 2.14 -3.97 3.36
CA THR A 52 1.06 -4.58 2.58
C THR A 52 0.76 -5.99 3.07
N GLU A 53 -0.52 -6.31 3.11
CA GLU A 53 -1.05 -7.62 3.46
C GLU A 53 -2.12 -8.00 2.45
N ALA A 54 -2.28 -9.30 2.21
CA ALA A 54 -3.34 -9.78 1.35
C ALA A 54 -3.86 -11.16 1.78
N ASP A 55 -5.16 -11.33 1.63
CA ASP A 55 -5.84 -12.62 1.72
C ASP A 55 -6.05 -13.19 0.32
N LEU A 56 -6.02 -14.51 0.19
CA LEU A 56 -6.26 -15.20 -1.10
C LEU A 56 -7.64 -15.84 -1.13
N THR A 57 -8.22 -15.94 -2.31
CA THR A 57 -9.45 -16.71 -2.50
C THR A 57 -9.21 -18.22 -2.30
N ASN A 58 -10.28 -18.91 -1.92
CA ASN A 58 -10.28 -20.37 -1.78
C ASN A 58 -10.53 -21.10 -3.11
N THR A 59 -10.81 -20.37 -4.19
CA THR A 59 -11.13 -20.90 -5.52
C THR A 59 -9.88 -21.08 -6.38
N THR A 60 -9.98 -21.88 -7.44
CA THR A 60 -8.95 -22.00 -8.48
C THR A 60 -9.38 -21.23 -9.73
N PRO A 61 -8.54 -20.33 -10.30
CA PRO A 61 -7.23 -19.92 -9.79
C PRO A 61 -7.32 -19.07 -8.52
N LYS A 62 -6.28 -19.14 -7.66
CA LYS A 62 -6.16 -18.30 -6.45
C LYS A 62 -5.68 -16.90 -6.79
N TYR A 63 -6.45 -15.90 -6.42
CA TYR A 63 -6.13 -14.48 -6.57
C TYR A 63 -6.37 -13.74 -5.25
N PHE A 64 -6.01 -12.45 -5.18
CA PHE A 64 -6.23 -11.65 -3.98
C PHE A 64 -7.73 -11.51 -3.70
N ALA A 65 -8.18 -11.91 -2.52
CA ALA A 65 -9.54 -11.68 -2.04
C ALA A 65 -9.68 -10.25 -1.52
N GLU A 66 -8.66 -9.77 -0.81
CA GLU A 66 -8.56 -8.40 -0.29
C GLU A 66 -7.07 -8.06 -0.14
N VAL A 67 -6.72 -6.80 -0.41
CA VAL A 67 -5.41 -6.23 -0.11
C VAL A 67 -5.57 -5.12 0.91
N ARG A 68 -4.70 -5.11 1.93
CA ARG A 68 -4.66 -4.14 3.02
C ARG A 68 -3.31 -3.42 3.00
N VAL A 69 -3.33 -2.10 2.95
CA VAL A 69 -2.14 -1.24 2.91
C VAL A 69 -2.08 -0.36 4.16
N HIS A 70 -0.96 -0.38 4.86
CA HIS A 70 -0.71 0.49 5.99
C HIS A 70 0.39 1.48 5.63
N PHE A 71 0.05 2.76 5.65
CA PHE A 71 0.99 3.86 5.51
C PHE A 71 1.33 4.42 6.89
N ASN A 72 2.59 4.34 7.29
CA ASN A 72 3.09 4.88 8.54
C ASN A 72 4.08 6.01 8.28
N PHE A 73 3.75 7.21 8.76
CA PHE A 73 4.56 8.42 8.61
C PHE A 73 5.12 8.86 9.95
N LEU A 74 6.38 9.28 9.94
CA LEU A 74 7.05 9.92 11.07
C LEU A 74 7.62 11.27 10.62
N GLY A 75 7.33 12.32 11.39
CA GLY A 75 7.90 13.65 11.16
C GLY A 75 7.32 14.73 12.07
N ASP A 76 8.15 15.70 12.44
CA ASP A 76 7.79 16.73 13.43
C ASP A 76 6.85 17.81 12.88
N LYS A 77 6.98 18.13 11.59
CA LYS A 77 6.29 19.26 10.93
C LYS A 77 5.45 18.83 9.74
N LEU A 78 5.02 17.57 9.72
CA LEU A 78 4.14 17.07 8.68
C LEU A 78 2.73 17.61 8.88
N ASP A 79 2.19 18.25 7.84
CA ASP A 79 0.79 18.65 7.79
C ASP A 79 -0.09 17.40 7.57
N PRO A 80 -0.97 17.05 8.54
CA PRO A 80 -1.81 15.86 8.44
C PRO A 80 -2.72 15.86 7.21
N GLU A 81 -3.21 17.02 6.76
CA GLU A 81 -4.09 17.09 5.59
C GLU A 81 -3.31 16.87 4.29
N ILE A 82 -2.05 17.35 4.23
CA ILE A 82 -1.17 17.08 3.07
C ILE A 82 -0.80 15.59 3.03
N VAL A 83 -0.46 14.98 4.18
CA VAL A 83 -0.19 13.53 4.29
C VAL A 83 -1.40 12.73 3.82
N LYS A 84 -2.57 13.00 4.40
CA LYS A 84 -3.84 12.35 4.01
C LYS A 84 -4.14 12.52 2.52
N SER A 85 -4.00 13.74 1.99
CA SER A 85 -4.25 14.04 0.58
C SER A 85 -3.30 13.29 -0.35
N SER A 86 -2.03 13.16 0.03
CA SER A 86 -1.01 12.45 -0.77
C SER A 86 -1.38 10.97 -0.95
N VAL A 87 -1.79 10.30 0.13
CA VAL A 87 -2.20 8.89 0.12
C VAL A 87 -3.48 8.73 -0.69
N ILE A 88 -4.51 9.55 -0.42
CA ILE A 88 -5.79 9.44 -1.14
C ILE A 88 -5.56 9.60 -2.64
N LYS A 89 -4.84 10.65 -3.06
CA LYS A 89 -4.56 10.88 -4.49
C LYS A 89 -3.76 9.74 -5.12
N SER A 90 -2.76 9.21 -4.42
CA SER A 90 -2.02 8.04 -4.89
C SER A 90 -2.95 6.84 -5.09
N MET A 91 -3.76 6.53 -4.08
CA MET A 91 -4.61 5.35 -4.04
C MET A 91 -5.86 5.43 -4.90
N THR A 92 -6.33 6.62 -5.30
CA THR A 92 -7.58 6.78 -6.07
C THR A 92 -7.43 7.54 -7.38
N LYS A 93 -6.21 7.99 -7.73
CA LYS A 93 -5.99 8.76 -8.96
C LYS A 93 -4.69 8.45 -9.71
N TYR A 94 -3.57 8.27 -9.01
CA TYR A 94 -2.25 8.25 -9.66
C TYR A 94 -1.62 6.86 -9.80
N CYS A 95 -1.63 6.03 -8.76
CA CYS A 95 -0.88 4.77 -8.81
C CYS A 95 -1.60 3.73 -9.69
N GLY A 96 -1.04 3.49 -10.87
CA GLY A 96 -1.58 2.52 -11.84
C GLY A 96 -1.62 1.07 -11.31
N VAL A 97 -0.72 0.71 -10.38
CA VAL A 97 -0.76 -0.61 -9.74
C VAL A 97 -1.96 -0.73 -8.79
N SER A 98 -2.24 0.31 -8.01
CA SER A 98 -3.45 0.37 -7.16
C SER A 98 -4.70 0.27 -8.03
N TYR A 99 -4.75 1.00 -9.14
CA TYR A 99 -5.85 0.92 -10.10
C TYR A 99 -6.06 -0.52 -10.58
N MET A 100 -5.04 -1.18 -11.14
CA MET A 100 -5.16 -2.55 -11.65
C MET A 100 -5.65 -3.55 -10.58
N ILE A 101 -5.09 -3.50 -9.36
CA ILE A 101 -5.48 -4.41 -8.28
C ILE A 101 -6.92 -4.12 -7.81
N SER A 102 -7.32 -2.85 -7.75
CA SER A 102 -8.68 -2.46 -7.34
C SER A 102 -9.79 -2.97 -8.29
N ARG A 103 -9.44 -3.30 -9.55
CA ARG A 103 -10.38 -3.87 -10.52
C ARG A 103 -10.69 -5.35 -10.27
N VAL A 104 -9.85 -6.03 -9.48
CA VAL A 104 -9.98 -7.47 -9.22
C VAL A 104 -10.33 -7.79 -7.77
N CYS A 105 -9.98 -6.91 -6.81
CA CYS A 105 -10.30 -7.09 -5.40
C CYS A 105 -10.35 -5.75 -4.64
N PRO A 106 -11.01 -5.69 -3.48
CA PRO A 106 -10.94 -4.53 -2.60
C PRO A 106 -9.51 -4.25 -2.14
N VAL A 107 -9.07 -3.00 -2.30
CA VAL A 107 -7.80 -2.49 -1.76
C VAL A 107 -8.11 -1.48 -0.67
N LYS A 108 -7.96 -1.89 0.59
CA LYS A 108 -8.17 -1.03 1.76
C LYS A 108 -6.85 -0.42 2.20
N TYR A 109 -6.90 0.78 2.76
CA TYR A 109 -5.74 1.42 3.34
C TYR A 109 -6.04 2.11 4.66
N LYS A 110 -5.01 2.21 5.49
CA LYS A 110 -5.00 3.03 6.71
C LYS A 110 -3.75 3.89 6.76
N ILE A 111 -3.88 5.06 7.38
CA ILE A 111 -2.86 6.08 7.48
C ILE A 111 -2.61 6.36 8.97
N GLU A 112 -1.35 6.27 9.36
CA GLU A 112 -0.87 6.60 10.69
C GLU A 112 0.20 7.68 10.58
N LEU A 113 0.14 8.68 11.47
CA LEU A 113 1.12 9.75 11.57
C LEU A 113 1.57 9.86 13.02
N ASN A 114 2.87 9.69 13.26
CA ASN A 114 3.48 9.74 14.60
C ASN A 114 2.80 8.81 15.61
N GLY A 115 2.41 7.59 15.18
CA GLY A 115 1.73 6.61 16.03
C GLY A 115 0.23 6.84 16.22
N VAL A 116 -0.35 7.86 15.58
CA VAL A 116 -1.78 8.21 15.70
C VAL A 116 -2.50 7.91 14.39
N ALA A 117 -3.61 7.17 14.49
CA ALA A 117 -4.48 6.89 13.34
C ALA A 117 -5.05 8.20 12.77
N LEU A 118 -4.78 8.45 11.49
CA LEU A 118 -5.15 9.69 10.80
C LEU A 118 -6.38 9.50 9.91
N ALA A 119 -6.42 8.45 9.11
CA ALA A 119 -7.55 8.12 8.24
C ALA A 119 -7.49 6.68 7.74
N GLU A 120 -8.62 6.18 7.28
CA GLU A 120 -8.74 4.90 6.58
C GLU A 120 -9.66 5.05 5.36
N GLY A 121 -9.54 4.12 4.41
CA GLY A 121 -10.32 4.16 3.19
C GLY A 121 -10.12 2.94 2.30
N GLN A 122 -10.67 3.05 1.10
CA GLN A 122 -10.56 2.04 0.06
C GLN A 122 -10.22 2.73 -1.26
N ALA A 123 -9.32 2.14 -2.04
CA ALA A 123 -9.01 2.58 -3.39
C ALA A 123 -10.22 2.38 -4.29
N LYS A 124 -11.02 3.45 -4.45
CA LYS A 124 -12.13 3.51 -5.39
C LYS A 124 -11.75 4.54 -6.44
N PHE A 125 -11.49 4.04 -7.64
CA PHE A 125 -11.26 4.87 -8.82
C PHE A 125 -12.62 5.01 -9.52
N ASP A 126 -12.97 6.25 -9.83
CA ASP A 126 -14.16 6.60 -10.61
C ASP A 126 -14.01 6.16 -12.08
#